data_AF-A0A366F9V5-F1
#
_entry.id   AF-A0A366F9V5-F1
#
_cell.length_a   1.000
_cell.length_b   1.000
_cell.length_c   1.000
_cell.angle_alpha   90.00
_cell.angle_beta   90.00
_cell.angle_gamma   90.00
#
_symmetry.space_group_name_H-M   'P 1'
#
loop_
_entity.id
_entity.type
_entity.pdbx_description
1 polymer ?
#
loop_
_entity_poly.entity_id
_entity_poly.type
_entity_poly.pdbx_seq_one_letter_code
_entity_poly.pdbx_strand_id
1 'polypeptide(L)' 'MSNFATNQTDLRPSAYVAELHRGDWRVVVPVRGKLSPRIAQRSFANQGDASAWLQSEAGMHAVKVLGLRGGRDL' A
#
# COMPACT_ATOMS: atom_id res chain seq x y z
N MET A 1 14.07 25.37 -24.30
CA MET A 1 12.61 25.17 -24.25
C MET A 1 12.35 24.06 -23.24
N SER A 2 11.77 24.43 -22.10
CA SER A 2 11.62 23.55 -20.94
C SER A 2 10.55 22.49 -21.21
N ASN A 3 10.94 21.22 -21.27
CA ASN A 3 9.99 20.12 -21.22
C ASN A 3 9.46 20.05 -19.78
N PHE A 4 8.26 20.59 -19.58
CA PHE A 4 7.45 20.25 -18.43
C PHE A 4 7.12 18.76 -18.52
N ALA A 5 8.03 17.92 -18.02
CA ALA A 5 7.67 16.59 -17.60
C ALA A 5 6.57 16.79 -16.56
N THR A 6 5.34 16.54 -17.00
CA THR A 6 4.15 16.48 -16.17
C THR A 6 4.55 15.73 -14.91
N ASN A 7 4.65 16.42 -13.78
CA ASN A 7 4.82 15.83 -12.46
C ASN A 7 3.53 15.08 -12.13
N GLN A 8 3.26 14.03 -12.89
CA GLN A 8 2.39 12.95 -12.50
C GLN A 8 3.17 12.23 -11.41
N THR A 9 3.16 12.84 -10.23
CA THR A 9 3.57 12.16 -9.01
C THR A 9 2.49 11.12 -8.81
N ASP A 10 2.72 9.96 -9.41
CA ASP A 10 1.97 8.73 -9.26
C ASP A 10 1.59 8.57 -7.78
N LEU A 11 0.36 8.95 -7.43
CA LEU A 11 -0.23 8.70 -6.11
C LEU A 11 -0.54 7.21 -5.94
N ARG A 12 0.32 6.32 -6.45
CA ARG A 12 0.28 4.90 -6.11
C ARG A 12 0.74 4.82 -4.66
N PRO A 13 -0.12 4.41 -3.72
CA PRO A 13 0.35 4.20 -2.37
C PRO A 13 1.42 3.12 -2.44
N SER A 14 2.61 3.42 -1.94
CA SER A 14 3.60 2.39 -1.70
C SER A 14 2.99 1.40 -0.71
N ALA A 15 3.14 0.11 -0.95
CA ALA A 15 2.70 -0.94 -0.05
C ALA A 15 3.73 -2.06 -0.09
N TYR A 16 3.88 -2.77 1.02
CA TYR A 16 4.85 -3.86 1.16
C TYR A 16 4.29 -4.98 2.02
N VAL A 17 4.84 -6.18 1.84
CA VAL A 17 4.52 -7.35 2.67
C VAL A 17 5.46 -7.37 3.87
N ALA A 18 4.92 -7.58 5.07
CA ALA A 18 5.68 -7.75 6.29
C ALA A 18 5.07 -8.84 7.18
N GLU A 19 5.93 -9.55 7.91
CA GLU A 19 5.52 -10.44 8.99
C GLU A 19 5.43 -9.63 10.28
N LEU A 20 4.22 -9.46 10.82
CA LEU A 20 4.01 -8.67 12.05
C LEU A 20 4.17 -9.52 13.32
N HIS A 21 3.78 -10.78 13.21
CA HIS A 21 3.99 -11.83 14.20
C HIS A 21 4.39 -13.11 13.45
N ARG A 22 5.01 -14.06 14.15
CA ARG A 22 5.42 -15.34 13.55
C ARG A 22 4.25 -16.02 12.84
N GLY A 23 4.33 -16.14 11.51
CA GLY A 23 3.31 -16.72 10.65
C GLY A 23 2.15 -15.78 10.26
N ASP A 24 2.16 -14.51 10.67
CA ASP A 24 1.16 -13.50 10.31
C ASP A 24 1.74 -12.49 9.32
N TRP A 25 1.66 -12.86 8.03
CA TRP A 25 2.07 -12.01 6.93
C TRP A 25 0.96 -11.05 6.54
N ARG A 26 1.26 -9.76 6.42
CA ARG A 26 0.28 -8.73 6.07
C ARG A 26 0.82 -7.76 5.04
N VAL A 27 -0.10 -7.11 4.33
CA VAL A 27 0.23 -5.97 3.47
C VAL A 27 0.10 -4.68 4.27
N VAL A 28 1.19 -3.94 4.32
CA VAL A 28 1.34 -2.67 5.02
C VAL A 28 1.28 -1.54 3.99
N VAL A 29 0.45 -0.54 4.26
CA VAL A 29 0.27 0.65 3.44
C VAL A 29 0.70 1.87 4.26
N PRO A 30 1.92 2.39 4.05
CA PRO A 30 2.33 3.68 4.58
C PRO A 30 1.32 4.78 4.24
N VAL A 31 1.06 5.64 5.22
CA VAL A 31 0.22 6.82 5.03
C VAL A 31 1.11 8.04 5.19
N ARG A 32 1.21 8.85 4.13
CA ARG A 32 2.00 10.08 4.17
C ARG A 32 1.52 10.97 5.32
N GLY A 33 2.46 11.48 6.11
CA GLY A 33 2.17 12.34 7.28
C GLY A 33 1.68 11.60 8.52
N LYS A 34 1.65 10.26 8.53
CA LYS A 34 1.30 9.47 9.72
C LYS A 34 2.40 8.45 10.05
N LEU A 35 2.70 8.33 11.34
CA LEU A 35 3.63 7.32 11.85
C LEU A 35 3.01 5.92 11.89
N SER A 36 1.68 5.84 12.00
CA SER A 36 0.95 4.58 11.96
C SER A 36 0.60 4.20 10.52
N PRO A 37 1.15 3.12 9.97
CA PRO A 37 0.72 2.62 8.67
C PRO A 37 -0.67 2.00 8.78
N ARG A 38 -1.34 1.85 7.64
CA ARG A 38 -2.56 1.05 7.55
C ARG A 38 -2.21 -0.38 7.20
N ILE A 39 -2.96 -1.32 7.75
CA ILE A 39 -2.81 -2.74 7.46
C ILE A 39 -3.99 -3.15 6.58
N ALA A 40 -3.72 -3.80 5.46
CA ALA A 40 -4.78 -4.46 4.69
C ALA A 40 -5.37 -5.60 5.54
N GLN A 41 -6.69 -5.72 5.56
CA GLN A 41 -7.41 -6.54 6.55
C GLN A 41 -7.08 -8.05 6.52
N ARG A 42 -6.38 -8.56 5.49
CA ARG A 42 -6.00 -9.97 5.37
C ARG A 42 -4.67 -10.30 6.06
N SER A 43 -4.69 -11.32 6.90
CA SER A 43 -3.52 -12.13 7.24
C SER A 43 -3.31 -13.21 6.18
N PHE A 44 -2.05 -13.49 5.86
CA PHE A 44 -1.64 -14.53 4.92
C PHE A 44 -0.78 -15.56 5.63
N ALA A 45 -0.90 -16.82 5.21
CA ALA A 45 -0.15 -17.93 5.81
C ALA A 45 1.35 -17.86 5.50
N ASN A 46 1.73 -17.20 4.39
CA ASN A 46 3.11 -17.02 3.99
C ASN A 46 3.30 -15.71 3.18
N GLN A 47 4.56 -15.33 3.00
CA GLN A 47 4.95 -14.13 2.25
C GLN A 47 4.53 -14.18 0.77
N GLY A 48 4.53 -15.36 0.17
CA GLY A 48 4.21 -15.57 -1.24
C GLY A 48 2.76 -15.22 -1.54
N ASP A 49 1.82 -15.73 -0.74
CA ASP A 49 0.39 -15.45 -0.88
C ASP A 49 0.07 -13.97 -0.67
N ALA A 50 0.73 -13.33 0.30
CA ALA A 50 0.59 -11.89 0.53
C ALA A 50 1.09 -11.08 -0.67
N SER A 51 2.22 -11.49 -1.25
CA SER A 51 2.82 -10.83 -2.42
C SER A 51 1.96 -11.02 -3.68
N ALA A 52 1.46 -12.23 -3.92
CA ALA A 52 0.57 -12.54 -5.01
C ALA A 52 -0.75 -11.76 -4.91
N TRP A 53 -1.31 -11.66 -3.70
CA TRP A 53 -2.48 -10.83 -3.47
C TRP A 53 -2.18 -9.34 -3.72
N LEU A 54 -1.06 -8.81 -3.23
CA LEU A 54 -0.68 -7.40 -3.44
C LEU A 54 -0.57 -7.05 -4.94
N GLN A 55 -0.10 -7.98 -5.77
CA GLN A 55 0.01 -7.82 -7.22
C GLN A 55 -1.31 -8.02 -7.97
N SER A 56 -2.32 -8.63 -7.34
CA SER A 56 -3.64 -8.80 -7.94
C SER A 56 -4.39 -7.46 -8.06
N GLU A 57 -5.35 -7.40 -8.98
CA GLU A 57 -6.23 -6.25 -9.14
C GLU A 57 -6.95 -5.88 -7.82
N ALA A 58 -7.46 -6.88 -7.11
CA ALA A 58 -8.12 -6.70 -5.82
C ALA A 58 -7.19 -6.09 -4.77
N GLY A 59 -5.93 -6.55 -4.71
CA GLY A 59 -4.92 -6.02 -3.80
C GLY A 59 -4.53 -4.59 -4.11
N MET A 60 -4.23 -4.29 -5.38
CA MET A 60 -3.91 -2.93 -5.82
C MET A 60 -5.06 -1.96 -5.58
N HIS A 61 -6.30 -2.38 -5.82
CA HIS A 61 -7.48 -1.56 -5.53
C HIS A 61 -7.63 -1.29 -4.03
N ALA A 62 -7.48 -2.32 -3.18
CA ALA A 62 -7.53 -2.16 -1.72
C ALA A 62 -6.45 -1.21 -1.19
N VAL A 63 -5.21 -1.35 -1.67
CA VAL A 63 -4.08 -0.46 -1.33
C VAL A 63 -4.39 0.97 -1.74
N LYS A 64 -4.90 1.19 -2.96
CA LYS A 64 -5.33 2.51 -3.45
C LYS A 64 -6.35 3.17 -2.52
N VAL A 65 -7.40 2.44 -2.12
CA VAL A 65 -8.42 2.96 -1.19
C VAL A 65 -7.83 3.29 0.18
N LEU A 66 -6.94 2.44 0.71
CA LEU A 66 -6.30 2.64 2.01
C LEU A 66 -5.35 3.85 2.02
N GLY A 67 -4.57 4.04 0.96
CA GLY A 67 -3.65 5.17 0.82
C GLY A 67 -4.36 6.51 0.61
N LEU A 68 -5.42 6.55 -0.20
CA LEU A 68 -6.17 7.79 -0.49
C LEU A 68 -6.98 8.30 0.70
N ARG A 69 -7.45 7.42 1.59
CA ARG A 69 -8.17 7.81 2.82
C ARG A 69 -7.28 8.50 3.85
N GLY A 70 -5.98 8.65 3.60
CA GLY A 70 -5.04 9.35 4.48
C GLY A 70 -4.72 10.80 4.08
N GLY A 71 -5.08 11.23 2.87
CA GLY A 71 -4.62 12.50 2.28
C GLY A 71 -5.71 13.51 1.95
N ARG A 72 -6.86 13.48 2.63
CA ARG A 72 -7.99 14.38 2.32
C ARG A 72 -8.18 15.56 3.29
N ASP A 73 -7.19 15.84 4.14
CA ASP A 73 -7.18 17.01 5.02
C ASP A 73 -5.82 17.69 4.94
N LEU A 74 -5.60 18.53 3.92
CA LEU A 74 -4.71 19.71 3.93
C LEU A 74 -5.14 20.64 2.79
#